data_AF-A0A0C3H531-F1
#
_entry.id   AF-A0A0C3H531-F1
#
_cell.length_a   1.000
_cell.length_b   1.000
_cell.length_c   1.000
_cell.angle_alpha   90.00
_cell.angle_beta   90.00
_cell.angle_gamma   90.00
#
_symmetry.space_group_name_H-M   'P 1'
#
loop_
_entity.id
_entity.type
_entity.pdbx_description
1 polymer ?
#
loop_
_entity_poly.entity_id
_entity_poly.type
_entity_poly.pdbx_seq_one_letter_code
_entity_poly.pdbx_strand_id
1 'polypeptide(L)'
;MAQSKPLRIRLLSIPDCPLVESARSVLKNSLAKTHINYIVEDTVGDYGSPTILIDGFDVTGRSSELSNQVSCRFDLPTEEQILAALRGLSVLNCGSLLTRQLQASAFRILLQTARPVPVDHLAAGVDAGITSSIEDLQRCGHIQLDPDGCIVGALGLSLRPTMHGLSIDGSKLWAWCALDVIGIFGFLRASGASHSKDPYSGENILLEFVDGISEDDKHFVFLCDVQSHNAICEDWCPNVNFFTSTQSAEAWREASGVTGSCVSVGNLRPVAVEIWSRLLAAN
;
A
#
# COMPACT_ATOMS: atom_id res chain seq x y z
N MET A 1 0.11 23.99 6.17
CA MET A 1 -0.72 22.91 5.62
C MET A 1 0.05 22.29 4.48
N ALA A 2 0.57 21.07 4.63
CA ALA A 2 1.30 20.42 3.55
C ALA A 2 0.29 20.01 2.47
N GLN A 3 0.33 20.66 1.32
CA GLN A 3 -0.51 20.31 0.19
C GLN A 3 -0.05 18.93 -0.32
N SER A 4 -0.95 17.94 -0.32
CA SER A 4 -0.65 16.61 -0.84
C SER A 4 -0.15 16.74 -2.28
N LYS A 5 1.04 16.19 -2.55
CA LYS A 5 1.62 16.17 -3.90
C LYS A 5 0.64 15.44 -4.83
N PRO A 6 0.31 16.01 -6.01
CA PRO A 6 -0.55 15.32 -6.96
C PRO A 6 0.14 14.04 -7.47
N LEU A 7 -0.62 12.96 -7.62
CA LEU A 7 -0.14 11.75 -8.29
C LEU A 7 0.15 12.05 -9.76
N ARG A 8 1.30 11.62 -10.26
CA ARG A 8 1.66 11.77 -11.67
C ARG A 8 1.23 10.53 -12.43
N ILE A 9 0.26 10.68 -13.30
CA ILE A 9 -0.30 9.62 -14.13
C ILE A 9 0.18 9.83 -15.57
N ARG A 10 0.68 8.76 -16.20
CA ARG A 10 1.08 8.79 -17.60
C ARG A 10 0.41 7.66 -18.37
N LEU A 11 -0.28 7.99 -19.46
CA LEU A 11 -0.70 7.04 -20.47
C LEU A 11 0.36 7.04 -21.58
N LEU A 12 1.02 5.91 -21.77
CA LEU A 12 2.04 5.72 -22.80
C LEU A 12 1.46 4.88 -23.93
N SER A 13 1.70 5.30 -25.17
CA SER A 13 1.28 4.55 -26.36
C SER A 13 2.27 4.68 -27.52
N ILE A 14 2.20 3.75 -28.47
CA ILE A 14 2.84 3.86 -29.78
C ILE A 14 1.88 4.54 -30.78
N PRO A 15 2.38 5.12 -31.89
CA PRO A 15 1.52 5.60 -32.97
C PRO A 15 0.53 4.53 -33.44
N ASP A 16 -0.72 4.92 -33.68
CA ASP A 16 -1.79 4.07 -34.21
C ASP A 16 -2.11 2.80 -33.40
N CYS A 17 -1.79 2.78 -32.10
CA CYS A 17 -2.15 1.65 -31.23
C CYS A 17 -3.68 1.48 -31.16
N PRO A 18 -4.26 0.34 -31.60
CA PRO A 18 -5.72 0.16 -31.61
C PRO A 18 -6.32 -0.02 -30.21
N LEU A 19 -5.49 -0.28 -29.19
CA LEU A 19 -5.92 -0.59 -27.83
C LEU A 19 -5.85 0.61 -26.88
N VAL A 20 -5.27 1.75 -27.30
CA VAL A 20 -5.04 2.91 -26.42
C VAL A 20 -6.33 3.52 -25.91
N GLU A 21 -7.36 3.60 -26.75
CA GLU A 21 -8.65 4.19 -26.36
C GLU A 21 -9.38 3.32 -25.31
N SER A 22 -9.18 2.00 -25.34
CA SER A 22 -9.69 1.12 -24.29
C SER A 22 -9.04 1.45 -22.94
N ALA A 23 -7.71 1.51 -22.89
CA ALA A 23 -6.98 1.85 -21.67
C ALA A 23 -7.32 3.27 -21.16
N ARG A 24 -7.44 4.25 -22.08
CA ARG A 24 -7.85 5.62 -21.76
C ARG A 24 -9.24 5.68 -21.13
N SER A 25 -10.19 4.94 -21.69
CA SER A 25 -11.56 4.86 -21.18
C SER A 25 -11.60 4.28 -19.76
N VAL A 26 -10.89 3.17 -19.54
CA VAL A 26 -10.80 2.55 -18.21
C VAL A 26 -10.13 3.49 -17.20
N LEU A 27 -9.05 4.18 -17.58
CA LEU A 27 -8.41 5.20 -16.73
C LEU A 27 -9.38 6.32 -16.36
N LYS A 28 -10.09 6.88 -17.34
CA LYS A 28 -11.05 7.96 -17.11
C LYS A 28 -12.17 7.54 -16.15
N ASN A 29 -12.72 6.33 -16.33
CA ASN A 29 -13.76 5.79 -15.46
C ASN A 29 -13.24 5.57 -14.03
N SER A 30 -12.00 5.07 -13.90
CA SER A 30 -11.36 4.85 -12.61
C SER A 30 -11.13 6.17 -11.87
N LEU A 31 -10.63 7.21 -12.56
CA LEU A 31 -10.39 8.52 -11.97
C LEU A 31 -11.68 9.18 -11.47
N ALA A 32 -12.79 9.02 -12.20
CA ALA A 32 -14.10 9.53 -11.80
C ALA A 32 -14.65 8.90 -10.50
N LYS A 33 -14.12 7.74 -10.09
CA LYS A 33 -14.47 7.03 -8.85
C LYS A 33 -13.56 7.40 -7.67
N THR A 34 -12.64 8.35 -7.85
CA THR A 34 -11.68 8.76 -6.82
C THR A 34 -11.69 10.28 -6.64
N HIS A 35 -11.41 10.73 -5.42
CA HIS A 35 -11.26 12.15 -5.08
C HIS A 35 -9.80 12.57 -4.94
N ILE A 36 -8.90 11.91 -5.67
CA ILE A 36 -7.44 12.08 -5.53
C ILE A 36 -6.98 13.25 -6.40
N ASN A 37 -6.01 14.02 -5.91
CA ASN A 37 -5.34 15.05 -6.70
C ASN A 37 -4.33 14.39 -7.65
N TYR A 38 -4.46 14.62 -8.96
CA TYR A 38 -3.63 13.98 -9.97
C TYR A 38 -3.29 14.92 -11.14
N ILE A 39 -2.24 14.56 -11.86
CA ILE A 39 -1.87 15.15 -13.16
C ILE A 39 -1.80 14.00 -14.17
N VAL A 40 -2.50 14.11 -15.30
CA VAL A 40 -2.44 13.12 -16.38
C VAL A 40 -1.65 13.68 -17.55
N GLU A 41 -0.64 12.94 -17.98
CA GLU A 41 0.09 13.15 -19.23
C GLU A 41 -0.22 12.00 -20.19
N ASP A 42 -0.50 12.31 -21.45
CA ASP A 42 -0.70 11.32 -22.49
C ASP A 42 0.41 11.48 -23.54
N THR A 43 1.21 10.43 -23.70
CA THR A 43 2.47 10.48 -24.44
C THR A 43 2.52 9.37 -25.47
N VAL A 44 2.78 9.76 -26.72
CA VAL A 44 3.06 8.84 -27.83
C VAL A 44 4.57 8.75 -28.03
N GLY A 45 5.11 7.54 -28.10
CA GLY A 45 6.54 7.29 -28.31
C GLY A 45 6.88 5.81 -28.33
N ASP A 46 8.17 5.49 -28.20
CA ASP A 46 8.69 4.13 -28.30
C ASP A 46 8.56 3.38 -26.95
N TYR A 47 7.33 2.94 -26.64
CA TYR A 47 6.97 2.28 -25.38
C TYR A 47 6.17 0.99 -25.61
N GLY A 48 6.05 0.15 -24.57
CA GLY A 48 4.98 -0.84 -24.53
C GLY A 48 3.61 -0.16 -24.48
N SER A 49 2.71 -0.50 -25.40
CA SER A 49 1.46 0.25 -25.62
C SER A 49 0.20 -0.61 -25.49
N PRO A 50 -0.87 -0.14 -24.82
CA PRO A 50 -0.91 1.01 -23.94
C PRO A 50 -0.40 0.67 -22.55
N THR A 51 0.32 1.59 -21.91
CA THR A 51 0.79 1.44 -20.52
C THR A 51 0.31 2.60 -19.68
N ILE A 52 -0.27 2.32 -18.52
CA ILE A 52 -0.65 3.34 -17.54
C ILE A 52 0.34 3.28 -16.39
N LEU A 53 1.04 4.38 -16.17
CA LEU A 53 1.96 4.56 -15.06
C LEU A 53 1.37 5.50 -14.03
N ILE A 54 1.37 5.13 -12.75
CA ILE A 54 1.02 6.01 -11.62
C ILE A 54 2.26 6.17 -10.76
N ASP A 55 2.76 7.40 -10.65
CA ASP A 55 4.06 7.72 -10.03
C ASP A 55 5.19 6.79 -10.49
N GLY A 56 5.19 6.48 -11.79
CA GLY A 56 6.17 5.61 -12.43
C GLY A 56 5.92 4.11 -12.31
N PHE A 57 4.94 3.66 -11.50
CA PHE A 57 4.55 2.26 -11.38
C PHE A 57 3.60 1.85 -12.50
N ASP A 58 3.91 0.78 -13.24
CA ASP A 58 2.98 0.16 -14.19
C ASP A 58 1.87 -0.56 -13.43
N VAL A 59 0.63 -0.10 -13.60
CA VAL A 59 -0.53 -0.60 -12.84
C VAL A 59 -0.79 -2.10 -13.03
N THR A 60 -0.25 -2.72 -14.10
CA THR A 60 -0.35 -4.18 -14.29
C THR A 60 0.69 -4.96 -13.47
N GLY A 61 1.61 -4.27 -12.78
CA GLY A 61 2.72 -4.89 -12.07
C GLY A 61 3.87 -5.39 -12.95
N ARG A 62 3.94 -5.01 -14.24
CA ARG A 62 5.10 -5.34 -15.08
C ARG A 62 6.33 -4.57 -14.61
N SER A 63 7.49 -5.21 -14.68
CA SER A 63 8.76 -4.52 -14.44
C SER A 63 9.02 -3.50 -15.56
N SER A 64 9.60 -2.36 -15.19
CA SER A 64 9.96 -1.29 -16.13
C SER A 64 10.91 -1.76 -17.24
N GLU A 65 11.71 -2.79 -16.99
CA GLU A 65 12.62 -3.40 -17.98
C GLU A 65 11.86 -4.12 -19.10
N LEU A 66 10.75 -4.80 -18.77
CA LEU A 66 9.87 -5.46 -19.76
C LEU A 66 8.93 -4.46 -20.46
N SER A 67 8.67 -3.31 -19.85
CA SER A 67 7.83 -2.24 -20.42
C SER A 67 8.53 -1.45 -21.55
N ASN A 68 9.83 -1.68 -21.79
CA ASN A 68 10.59 -1.06 -22.89
C ASN A 68 10.45 -1.76 -24.25
N GLN A 69 9.64 -2.83 -24.35
CA GLN A 69 9.33 -3.43 -25.64
C GLN A 69 8.37 -2.53 -26.42
N VAL A 70 8.78 -2.04 -27.59
CA VAL A 70 7.98 -1.18 -28.47
C VAL A 70 6.95 -2.03 -29.24
N SER A 71 5.87 -2.43 -28.55
CA SER A 71 4.82 -3.25 -29.15
C SER A 71 3.47 -3.06 -28.47
N CYS A 72 2.40 -3.45 -29.17
CA CYS A 72 1.07 -3.54 -28.58
C CYS A 72 1.02 -4.72 -27.59
N ARG A 73 0.57 -4.44 -26.36
CA ARG A 73 0.35 -5.43 -25.31
C ARG A 73 -1.12 -5.78 -25.18
N PHE A 74 -1.42 -7.03 -24.82
CA PHE A 74 -2.77 -7.55 -24.67
C PHE A 74 -3.24 -7.62 -23.22
N ASP A 75 -2.31 -7.58 -22.27
CA ASP A 75 -2.56 -7.48 -20.84
C ASP A 75 -2.87 -6.03 -20.45
N LEU A 76 -4.00 -5.52 -20.95
CA LEU A 76 -4.44 -4.15 -20.71
C LEU A 76 -4.76 -3.92 -19.22
N PRO A 77 -4.43 -2.73 -18.67
CA PRO A 77 -4.83 -2.34 -17.33
C PRO A 77 -6.33 -2.53 -17.07
N THR A 78 -6.68 -3.20 -15.98
CA THR A 78 -8.06 -3.30 -15.50
C THR A 78 -8.42 -2.12 -14.60
N GLU A 79 -9.71 -1.83 -14.45
CA GLU A 79 -10.17 -0.80 -13.51
C GLU A 79 -9.69 -1.08 -12.08
N GLU A 80 -9.73 -2.34 -11.67
CA GLU A 80 -9.32 -2.78 -10.34
C GLU A 80 -7.83 -2.52 -10.07
N GLN A 81 -6.97 -2.80 -11.05
CA GLN A 81 -5.54 -2.49 -11.00
C GLN A 81 -5.27 -0.99 -10.87
N ILE A 82 -6.00 -0.17 -11.65
CA ILE A 82 -5.87 1.29 -11.59
C ILE A 82 -6.35 1.81 -10.23
N LEU A 83 -7.48 1.34 -9.72
CA LEU A 83 -8.01 1.75 -8.41
C LEU A 83 -7.09 1.33 -7.26
N ALA A 84 -6.49 0.13 -7.33
CA ALA A 84 -5.49 -0.33 -6.38
C ALA A 84 -4.26 0.59 -6.38
N ALA A 85 -3.75 0.94 -7.57
CA ALA A 85 -2.62 1.84 -7.71
C ALA A 85 -2.92 3.28 -7.26
N LEU A 86 -4.07 3.85 -7.63
CA LEU A 86 -4.48 5.20 -7.24
C LEU A 86 -4.57 5.34 -5.72
N ARG A 87 -5.26 4.42 -5.04
CA ARG A 87 -5.45 4.49 -3.59
C ARG A 87 -4.22 4.05 -2.82
N GLY A 88 -3.57 2.96 -3.22
CA GLY A 88 -2.38 2.45 -2.55
C GLY A 88 -1.20 3.43 -2.60
N LEU A 89 -0.84 3.94 -3.79
CA LEU A 89 0.32 4.82 -3.92
C LEU A 89 0.11 6.19 -3.28
N SER A 90 -1.13 6.61 -3.08
CA SER A 90 -1.44 7.87 -2.36
C SER A 90 -1.00 7.85 -0.89
N VAL A 91 -0.75 6.67 -0.32
CA VAL A 91 -0.24 6.48 1.06
C VAL A 91 1.24 6.87 1.19
N LEU A 92 2.00 6.91 0.09
CA LEU A 92 3.43 7.26 0.10
C LEU A 92 3.70 8.76 0.36
N ASN A 93 2.67 9.53 0.70
CA ASN A 93 2.77 10.97 0.86
C ASN A 93 3.33 11.39 2.21
N CYS A 94 4.61 11.76 2.13
CA CYS A 94 5.33 12.73 2.95
C CYS A 94 6.18 12.18 4.11
N GLY A 95 7.46 12.50 4.02
CA GLY A 95 8.47 12.28 5.05
C GLY A 95 9.82 12.75 4.51
N SER A 96 10.66 13.31 5.38
CA SER A 96 12.05 13.59 5.02
C SER A 96 12.79 12.27 4.72
N LEU A 97 14.01 12.34 4.15
CA LEU A 97 14.86 11.16 4.05
C LEU A 97 15.05 10.51 5.43
N LEU A 98 15.26 11.34 6.46
CA LEU A 98 15.47 10.91 7.83
C LEU A 98 14.26 10.17 8.40
N THR A 99 13.04 10.68 8.24
CA THR A 99 11.84 9.98 8.76
C THR A 99 11.66 8.61 8.11
N ARG A 100 11.93 8.48 6.81
CA ARG A 100 11.90 7.19 6.11
C ARG A 100 12.96 6.21 6.63
N GLN A 101 14.19 6.68 6.85
CA GLN A 101 15.27 5.86 7.41
C GLN A 101 14.95 5.37 8.83
N LEU A 102 14.37 6.24 9.68
CA LEU A 102 13.95 5.88 11.03
C LEU A 102 12.84 4.83 11.00
N GLN A 103 11.81 5.01 10.17
CA GLN A 103 10.73 4.05 9.99
C GLN A 103 11.23 2.69 9.49
N ALA A 104 12.09 2.69 8.46
CA ALA A 104 12.67 1.47 7.91
C ALA A 104 13.52 0.71 8.93
N SER A 105 14.31 1.44 9.72
CA SER A 105 15.13 0.86 10.78
C SER A 105 14.27 0.28 11.91
N ALA A 106 13.25 1.02 12.37
CA ALA A 106 12.30 0.55 13.36
C ALA A 106 11.58 -0.73 12.89
N PHE A 107 11.08 -0.73 11.65
CA PHE A 107 10.42 -1.90 11.05
C PHE A 107 11.32 -3.14 11.06
N ARG A 108 12.58 -3.01 10.64
CA ARG A 108 13.54 -4.13 10.62
C ARG A 108 13.82 -4.66 12.02
N ILE A 109 14.02 -3.79 13.02
CA ILE A 109 14.27 -4.21 14.40
C ILE A 109 13.03 -4.90 15.00
N LEU A 110 11.83 -4.33 14.79
CA LEU A 110 10.57 -4.92 15.23
C LEU A 110 10.38 -6.33 14.66
N LEU A 111 10.59 -6.48 13.35
CA LEU A 111 10.46 -7.76 12.65
C LEU A 111 11.42 -8.82 13.19
N GLN A 112 12.68 -8.44 13.45
CA GLN A 112 13.71 -9.36 13.90
C GLN A 112 13.58 -9.75 15.38
N THR A 113 13.13 -8.82 16.23
CA THR A 113 13.20 -8.99 17.69
C THR A 113 11.85 -9.25 18.34
N ALA A 114 10.76 -8.88 17.68
CA ALA A 114 9.40 -8.85 18.25
C ALA A 114 9.34 -8.15 19.62
N ARG A 115 10.14 -7.09 19.81
CA ARG A 115 10.27 -6.33 21.06
C ARG A 115 10.18 -4.82 20.81
N PRO A 116 9.71 -4.02 21.79
CA PRO A 116 9.72 -2.58 21.69
C PRO A 116 11.13 -2.05 21.36
N VAL A 117 11.20 -1.01 20.52
CA VAL A 117 12.45 -0.41 20.06
C VAL A 117 12.65 0.94 20.74
N PRO A 118 13.61 1.06 21.66
CA PRO A 118 14.00 2.35 22.23
C PRO A 118 14.44 3.33 21.14
N VAL A 119 13.99 4.59 21.21
CA VAL A 119 14.26 5.61 20.17
C VAL A 119 15.76 5.88 20.00
N ASP A 120 16.52 5.80 21.09
CA ASP A 120 17.98 5.91 21.12
C ASP A 120 18.70 4.81 20.31
N HIS A 121 18.09 3.62 20.14
CA HIS A 121 18.63 2.59 19.25
C HIS A 121 18.57 2.98 17.77
N LEU A 122 17.65 3.87 17.39
CA LEU A 122 17.57 4.41 16.03
C LEU A 122 18.47 5.63 15.82
N ALA A 123 18.99 6.20 16.91
CA ALA A 123 19.76 7.44 16.91
C ALA A 123 21.26 7.25 16.69
N ALA A 124 21.76 6.01 16.70
CA ALA A 124 23.18 5.73 16.51
C ALA A 124 23.67 6.23 15.15
N GLY A 125 24.38 7.36 15.14
CA GLY A 125 24.97 7.99 13.95
C GLY A 125 24.18 9.16 13.34
N VAL A 126 23.15 9.69 14.02
CA VAL A 126 22.37 10.85 13.56
C VAL A 126 22.18 11.86 14.69
N ASP A 127 22.88 13.01 14.65
CA ASP A 127 22.97 13.91 15.82
C ASP A 127 21.96 15.08 15.84
N ALA A 128 21.24 15.37 14.74
CA ALA A 128 20.31 16.50 14.70
C ALA A 128 18.94 16.12 14.10
N GLY A 129 17.86 16.41 14.84
CA GLY A 129 16.48 16.34 14.33
C GLY A 129 15.73 15.01 14.54
N ILE A 130 16.28 14.05 15.28
CA ILE A 130 15.60 12.77 15.57
C ILE A 130 14.32 13.01 16.37
N THR A 131 14.39 13.74 17.48
CA THR A 131 13.23 13.95 18.35
C THR A 131 12.06 14.56 17.57
N SER A 132 12.30 15.63 16.82
CA SER A 132 11.28 16.23 15.95
C SER A 132 10.78 15.27 14.86
N SER A 133 11.67 14.43 14.31
CA SER A 133 11.28 13.43 13.32
C SER A 133 10.41 12.32 13.91
N ILE A 134 10.68 11.88 15.14
CA ILE A 134 9.87 10.91 15.87
C ILE A 134 8.52 11.50 16.24
N GLU A 135 8.49 12.75 16.71
CA GLU A 135 7.24 13.49 16.97
C GLU A 135 6.40 13.63 15.70
N ASP A 136 7.02 13.99 14.57
CA ASP A 136 6.35 14.09 13.27
C ASP A 136 5.82 12.73 12.80
N LEU A 137 6.62 11.67 12.94
CA LEU A 137 6.21 10.31 12.60
C LEU A 137 5.04 9.83 13.46
N GLN A 138 5.07 10.10 14.77
CA GLN A 138 3.99 9.74 15.67
C GLN A 138 2.72 10.53 15.32
N ARG A 139 2.84 11.85 15.15
CA ARG A 139 1.72 12.75 14.81
C ARG A 139 1.04 12.37 13.50
N CYS A 140 1.79 11.88 12.52
CA CYS A 140 1.25 11.41 11.23
C CYS A 140 0.81 9.94 11.26
N GLY A 141 0.84 9.25 12.40
CA GLY A 141 0.45 7.83 12.51
C GLY A 141 1.36 6.88 11.74
N HIS A 142 2.62 7.27 11.57
CA HIS A 142 3.63 6.53 10.82
C HIS A 142 4.50 5.62 11.70
N ILE A 143 4.44 5.83 13.02
CA ILE A 143 4.93 4.94 14.08
C ILE A 143 3.92 4.92 15.23
N GLN A 144 3.99 3.91 16.09
CA GLN A 144 3.27 3.85 17.36
C GLN A 144 4.27 3.74 18.51
N LEU A 145 4.09 4.55 19.56
CA LEU A 145 4.89 4.49 20.78
C LEU A 145 4.10 3.84 21.94
N ASP A 146 4.80 3.19 22.85
CA ASP A 146 4.29 2.77 24.15
C ASP A 146 4.46 3.85 25.24
N PRO A 147 3.90 3.65 26.45
CA PRO A 147 4.01 4.64 27.53
C PRO A 147 5.45 4.93 27.97
N ASP A 148 6.39 4.03 27.69
CA ASP A 148 7.81 4.19 28.00
C ASP A 148 8.57 4.92 26.86
N GLY A 149 7.86 5.31 25.80
CA GLY A 149 8.41 6.00 24.64
C GLY A 149 9.14 5.09 23.64
N CYS A 150 8.99 3.76 23.77
CA CYS A 150 9.55 2.82 22.81
C CYS A 150 8.61 2.65 21.60
N ILE A 151 9.20 2.48 20.42
CA ILE A 151 8.45 2.19 19.19
C ILE A 151 7.95 0.75 19.24
N VAL A 152 6.63 0.60 19.12
CA VAL A 152 5.93 -0.70 19.09
C VAL A 152 5.19 -0.95 17.78
N GLY A 153 5.23 0.01 16.85
CA GLY A 153 4.77 -0.19 15.49
C GLY A 153 5.40 0.78 14.51
N ALA A 154 5.68 0.32 13.29
CA ALA A 154 6.27 1.10 12.21
C ALA A 154 5.99 0.43 10.86
N LEU A 155 5.74 1.23 9.81
CA LEU A 155 5.51 0.76 8.43
C LEU A 155 4.50 -0.41 8.34
N GLY A 156 3.35 -0.25 8.97
CA GLY A 156 2.30 -1.25 8.94
C GLY A 156 2.48 -2.40 9.94
N LEU A 157 3.67 -2.59 10.52
CA LEU A 157 3.94 -3.64 11.49
C LEU A 157 3.67 -3.16 12.92
N SER A 158 3.13 -4.04 13.77
CA SER A 158 2.74 -3.74 15.15
C SER A 158 3.04 -4.92 16.09
N LEU A 159 3.49 -4.61 17.31
CA LEU A 159 3.52 -5.54 18.46
C LEU A 159 2.18 -5.57 19.20
N ARG A 160 1.33 -4.57 18.99
CA ARG A 160 0.00 -4.50 19.59
C ARG A 160 -1.00 -5.29 18.75
N PRO A 161 -1.90 -6.04 19.37
CA PRO A 161 -2.96 -6.72 18.66
C PRO A 161 -3.80 -5.77 17.80
N THR A 162 -3.95 -6.12 16.53
CA THR A 162 -4.92 -5.54 15.59
C THR A 162 -5.84 -6.66 15.08
N MET A 163 -6.76 -6.32 14.17
CA MET A 163 -7.56 -7.32 13.46
C MET A 163 -6.70 -8.29 12.64
N HIS A 164 -5.54 -7.85 12.16
CA HIS A 164 -4.71 -8.57 11.20
C HIS A 164 -3.49 -9.18 11.89
N GLY A 165 -3.61 -10.42 12.36
CA GLY A 165 -2.50 -11.18 12.93
C GLY A 165 -1.57 -11.72 11.85
N LEU A 166 -0.27 -11.71 12.12
CA LEU A 166 0.80 -12.21 11.25
C LEU A 166 1.54 -13.35 11.94
N SER A 167 1.85 -14.41 11.19
CA SER A 167 2.78 -15.47 11.59
C SER A 167 3.85 -15.60 10.51
N ILE A 168 5.05 -15.09 10.80
CA ILE A 168 6.20 -15.03 9.89
C ILE A 168 7.42 -15.57 10.64
N ASP A 169 8.09 -16.59 10.09
CA ASP A 169 9.30 -17.20 10.67
C ASP A 169 9.18 -17.54 12.17
N GLY A 170 8.01 -18.01 12.59
CA GLY A 170 7.71 -18.36 14.00
C GLY A 170 7.42 -17.16 14.91
N SER A 171 7.58 -15.93 14.43
CA SER A 171 7.20 -14.71 15.15
C SER A 171 5.71 -14.41 14.96
N LYS A 172 5.07 -13.96 16.05
CA LYS A 172 3.69 -13.47 16.03
C LYS A 172 3.69 -11.96 16.17
N LEU A 173 3.19 -11.30 15.13
CA LEU A 173 3.13 -9.85 15.00
C LEU A 173 1.73 -9.47 14.47
N TRP A 174 1.50 -8.19 14.27
CA TRP A 174 0.25 -7.69 13.69
C TRP A 174 0.53 -6.69 12.59
N ALA A 175 -0.40 -6.58 11.66
CA ALA A 175 -0.43 -5.55 10.62
C ALA A 175 -1.48 -4.48 10.97
N TRP A 176 -1.28 -3.21 10.61
CA TRP A 176 -2.31 -2.19 10.87
C TRP A 176 -3.53 -2.36 9.95
N CYS A 177 -3.34 -2.81 8.71
CA CYS A 177 -4.43 -3.03 7.76
C CYS A 177 -4.19 -4.18 6.77
N ALA A 178 -5.19 -4.46 5.93
CA ALA A 178 -5.10 -5.49 4.89
C ALA A 178 -4.03 -5.18 3.81
N LEU A 179 -3.82 -3.91 3.47
CA LEU A 179 -2.72 -3.49 2.58
C LEU A 179 -1.36 -3.84 3.19
N ASP A 180 -1.19 -3.60 4.50
CA ASP A 180 0.05 -3.92 5.21
C ASP A 180 0.34 -5.41 5.24
N VAL A 181 -0.68 -6.26 5.42
CA VAL A 181 -0.51 -7.72 5.33
C VAL A 181 0.10 -8.10 3.98
N ILE A 182 -0.51 -7.68 2.87
CA ILE A 182 -0.07 -8.05 1.52
C ILE A 182 1.32 -7.45 1.22
N GLY A 183 1.54 -6.19 1.59
CA GLY A 183 2.80 -5.49 1.36
C GLY A 183 3.96 -6.09 2.13
N ILE A 184 3.79 -6.37 3.43
CA ILE A 184 4.81 -6.96 4.30
C ILE A 184 5.20 -8.35 3.80
N PHE A 185 4.23 -9.25 3.59
CA PHE A 185 4.52 -10.61 3.10
C PHE A 185 5.21 -10.56 1.73
N GLY A 186 4.67 -9.77 0.80
CA GLY A 186 5.18 -9.67 -0.56
C GLY A 186 6.59 -9.10 -0.64
N PHE A 187 6.89 -8.02 0.08
CA PHE A 187 8.23 -7.42 0.11
C PHE A 187 9.26 -8.34 0.76
N LEU A 188 8.91 -8.96 1.90
CA LEU A 188 9.81 -9.87 2.61
C LEU A 188 10.01 -11.20 1.88
N ARG A 189 9.17 -11.52 0.90
CA ARG A 189 9.05 -12.87 0.31
C ARG A 189 8.83 -13.93 1.39
N ALA A 190 8.12 -13.56 2.45
CA ALA A 190 7.92 -14.40 3.61
C ALA A 190 6.92 -15.53 3.32
N SER A 191 7.12 -16.68 3.94
CA SER A 191 6.11 -17.75 4.00
C SER A 191 5.48 -17.78 5.38
N GLY A 192 4.18 -18.03 5.45
CA GLY A 192 3.44 -17.95 6.70
C GLY A 192 1.95 -17.76 6.50
N ALA A 193 1.30 -17.16 7.48
CA ALA A 193 -0.15 -16.95 7.44
C ALA A 193 -0.55 -15.62 8.10
N SER A 194 -1.64 -15.05 7.60
CA SER A 194 -2.35 -13.96 8.25
C SER A 194 -3.77 -14.39 8.64
N HIS A 195 -4.14 -14.06 9.88
CA HIS A 195 -5.51 -14.24 10.38
C HIS A 195 -6.18 -12.87 10.49
N SER A 196 -7.38 -12.76 9.96
CA SER A 196 -8.18 -11.53 9.96
C SER A 196 -9.67 -11.87 10.12
N LYS A 197 -10.53 -10.85 9.99
CA LYS A 197 -11.98 -10.99 10.00
C LYS A 197 -12.60 -10.04 8.98
N ASP A 198 -13.71 -10.47 8.40
CA ASP A 198 -14.60 -9.56 7.69
C ASP A 198 -15.28 -8.64 8.73
N PRO A 199 -15.12 -7.32 8.65
CA PRO A 199 -15.64 -6.40 9.66
C PRO A 199 -17.17 -6.27 9.63
N TYR A 200 -17.85 -6.75 8.59
CA TYR A 200 -19.29 -6.70 8.46
C TYR A 200 -19.95 -8.04 8.77
N SER A 201 -19.49 -9.14 8.16
CA SER A 201 -20.04 -10.46 8.44
C SER A 201 -19.51 -11.09 9.73
N GLY A 202 -18.33 -10.66 10.20
CA GLY A 202 -17.64 -11.22 11.36
C GLY A 202 -16.94 -12.55 11.11
N GLU A 203 -17.01 -13.07 9.88
CA GLU A 203 -16.38 -14.32 9.48
C GLU A 203 -14.85 -14.23 9.54
N ASN A 204 -14.19 -15.33 9.93
CA ASN A 204 -12.74 -15.38 9.97
C ASN A 204 -12.17 -15.51 8.56
N ILE A 205 -11.09 -14.77 8.32
CA ILE A 205 -10.32 -14.80 7.07
C ILE A 205 -8.93 -15.34 7.39
N LEU A 206 -8.48 -16.33 6.61
CA LEU A 206 -7.13 -16.88 6.68
C LEU A 206 -6.51 -16.76 5.30
N LEU A 207 -5.37 -16.06 5.24
CA LEU A 207 -4.54 -15.96 4.04
C LEU A 207 -3.23 -16.69 4.30
N GLU A 208 -2.93 -17.68 3.47
CA GLU A 208 -1.64 -18.38 3.47
C GLU A 208 -0.73 -17.75 2.43
N PHE A 209 0.55 -17.62 2.78
CA PHE A 209 1.58 -17.05 1.93
C PHE A 209 2.73 -18.03 1.75
N VAL A 210 3.16 -18.18 0.51
CA VAL A 210 4.37 -18.91 0.11
C VAL A 210 5.23 -17.95 -0.72
N ASP A 211 6.47 -17.73 -0.30
CA ASP A 211 7.41 -16.80 -0.98
C ASP A 211 6.81 -15.39 -1.21
N GLY A 212 6.03 -14.90 -0.23
CA GLY A 212 5.32 -13.62 -0.28
C GLY A 212 4.08 -13.59 -1.17
N ILE A 213 3.64 -14.73 -1.69
CA ILE A 213 2.49 -14.85 -2.57
C ILE A 213 1.37 -15.62 -1.87
N SER A 214 0.17 -15.06 -1.87
CA SER A 214 -1.04 -15.79 -1.54
C SER A 214 -1.77 -16.13 -2.84
N GLU A 215 -2.20 -17.39 -2.99
CA GLU A 215 -3.03 -17.85 -4.11
C GLU A 215 -4.53 -17.54 -3.88
N ASP A 216 -4.86 -16.74 -2.86
CA ASP A 216 -6.23 -16.42 -2.53
C ASP A 216 -6.93 -15.60 -3.63
N ASP A 217 -7.98 -16.20 -4.18
CA ASP A 217 -8.83 -15.64 -5.24
C ASP A 217 -10.27 -15.35 -4.76
N LYS A 218 -10.56 -15.60 -3.48
CA LYS A 218 -11.91 -15.56 -2.91
C LYS A 218 -12.14 -14.38 -1.96
N HIS A 219 -11.07 -13.80 -1.41
CA HIS A 219 -11.16 -12.64 -0.53
C HIS A 219 -10.80 -11.36 -1.27
N PHE A 220 -11.32 -10.26 -0.72
CA PHE A 220 -11.15 -8.94 -1.27
C PHE A 220 -10.62 -7.98 -0.20
N VAL A 221 -10.05 -6.88 -0.65
CA VAL A 221 -9.60 -5.77 0.19
C VAL A 221 -10.39 -4.54 -0.18
N PHE A 222 -11.03 -3.92 0.80
CA PHE A 222 -11.55 -2.57 0.63
C PHE A 222 -10.43 -1.57 0.83
N LEU A 223 -10.10 -0.80 -0.22
CA LEU A 223 -9.18 0.33 -0.13
C LEU A 223 -10.00 1.62 -0.04
N CYS A 224 -9.91 2.32 1.09
CA CYS A 224 -10.53 3.61 1.26
C CYS A 224 -9.67 4.74 0.67
N ASP A 225 -10.32 5.86 0.35
CA ASP A 225 -9.63 7.05 -0.13
C ASP A 225 -8.75 7.65 0.99
N VAL A 226 -7.52 8.06 0.65
CA VAL A 226 -6.63 8.74 1.61
C VAL A 226 -7.09 10.18 1.77
N GLN A 227 -7.40 10.58 3.01
CA GLN A 227 -7.69 11.97 3.37
C GLN A 227 -6.42 12.62 3.94
N SER A 228 -6.08 13.82 3.46
CA SER A 228 -4.79 14.52 3.64
C SER A 228 -4.43 14.95 5.08
N HIS A 229 -5.22 14.58 6.09
CA HIS A 229 -5.07 15.04 7.47
C HIS A 229 -5.11 13.93 8.53
N ASN A 230 -5.15 12.68 8.09
CA ASN A 230 -5.41 11.54 8.95
C ASN A 230 -4.09 10.88 9.40
N ALA A 231 -4.00 10.53 10.68
CA ALA A 231 -2.91 9.70 11.18
C ALA A 231 -3.07 8.29 10.58
N ILE A 232 -2.07 7.82 9.81
CA ILE A 232 -2.24 6.64 8.95
C ILE A 232 -2.71 5.40 9.74
N CYS A 233 -2.00 5.05 10.82
CA CYS A 233 -2.33 3.85 11.60
C CYS A 233 -3.59 3.97 12.46
N GLU A 234 -4.08 5.18 12.75
CA GLU A 234 -5.21 5.42 13.66
C GLU A 234 -6.52 5.74 12.90
N ASP A 235 -6.43 6.43 11.77
CA ASP A 235 -7.59 6.97 11.07
C ASP A 235 -7.82 6.32 9.69
N TRP A 236 -6.76 5.87 9.02
CA TRP A 236 -6.85 5.30 7.67
C TRP A 236 -6.79 3.78 7.66
N CYS A 237 -5.76 3.18 8.27
CA CYS A 237 -5.57 1.73 8.33
C CYS A 237 -6.79 0.96 8.87
N PRO A 238 -7.51 1.44 9.91
CA PRO A 238 -8.71 0.75 10.40
C PRO A 238 -9.85 0.62 9.38
N ASN A 239 -9.81 1.41 8.30
CA ASN A 239 -10.79 1.42 7.22
C ASN A 239 -10.35 0.59 6.00
N VAL A 240 -9.19 -0.08 6.06
CA VAL A 240 -8.65 -0.92 4.99
C VAL A 240 -8.62 -2.38 5.44
N ASN A 241 -9.65 -3.13 5.08
CA ASN A 241 -9.90 -4.47 5.62
C ASN A 241 -10.12 -5.52 4.54
N PHE A 242 -9.95 -6.79 4.94
CA PHE A 242 -10.34 -7.94 4.14
C PHE A 242 -11.84 -8.20 4.23
N PHE A 243 -12.41 -8.76 3.17
CA PHE A 243 -13.83 -9.13 3.08
C PHE A 243 -13.98 -10.50 2.42
N THR A 244 -14.99 -11.26 2.85
CA THR A 244 -15.33 -12.57 2.26
C THR A 244 -16.06 -12.44 0.93
N SER A 245 -16.60 -11.25 0.63
CA SER A 245 -17.27 -10.96 -0.63
C SER A 245 -17.33 -9.47 -0.94
N THR A 246 -17.54 -9.11 -2.21
CA THR A 246 -17.79 -7.73 -2.61
C THR A 246 -19.10 -7.18 -2.03
N GLN A 247 -20.10 -8.04 -1.80
CA GLN A 247 -21.36 -7.64 -1.15
C GLN A 247 -21.15 -7.25 0.32
N SER A 248 -20.32 -8.01 1.04
CA SER A 248 -19.96 -7.68 2.43
C SER A 248 -19.21 -6.35 2.51
N ALA A 249 -18.23 -6.14 1.60
CA ALA A 249 -17.49 -4.88 1.50
C ALA A 249 -18.40 -3.69 1.19
N GLU A 250 -19.37 -3.87 0.29
CA GLU A 250 -20.34 -2.83 -0.06
C GLU A 250 -21.26 -2.49 1.12
N ALA A 251 -21.79 -3.50 1.81
CA ALA A 251 -22.64 -3.28 2.98
C ALA A 251 -21.88 -2.59 4.12
N TRP A 252 -20.61 -2.96 4.33
CA TRP A 252 -19.71 -2.24 5.25
C TRP A 252 -19.49 -0.79 4.83
N ARG A 253 -19.27 -0.54 3.55
CA ARG A 253 -19.07 0.80 2.99
C ARG A 253 -20.29 1.69 3.27
N GLU A 254 -21.49 1.19 2.98
CA GLU A 254 -22.74 1.90 3.23
C GLU A 254 -22.95 2.19 4.73
N ALA A 255 -22.66 1.21 5.59
CA ALA A 255 -22.83 1.36 7.05
C ALA A 255 -21.80 2.30 7.69
N SER A 256 -20.57 2.31 7.18
CA SER A 256 -19.47 3.14 7.70
C SER A 256 -19.43 4.55 7.11
N GLY A 257 -20.01 4.75 5.93
CA GLY A 257 -19.92 6.01 5.18
C GLY A 257 -18.53 6.30 4.60
N VAL A 258 -17.62 5.32 4.62
CA VAL A 258 -16.25 5.46 4.11
C VAL A 258 -16.25 5.36 2.59
N THR A 259 -15.53 6.25 1.89
CA THR A 259 -15.38 6.18 0.44
C THR A 259 -14.20 5.29 0.06
N GLY A 260 -14.37 4.49 -1.00
CA GLY A 260 -13.36 3.53 -1.44
C GLY A 260 -13.90 2.52 -2.44
N SER A 261 -13.08 1.52 -2.77
CA SER A 261 -13.53 0.38 -3.56
C SER A 261 -12.90 -0.93 -3.12
N CYS A 262 -13.58 -2.01 -3.46
CA CYS A 262 -13.11 -3.36 -3.29
C CYS A 262 -12.16 -3.74 -4.43
N VAL A 263 -11.05 -4.40 -4.10
CA VAL A 263 -10.09 -5.01 -5.03
C VAL A 263 -9.72 -6.40 -4.53
N SER A 264 -9.45 -7.36 -5.40
CA SER A 264 -8.94 -8.69 -5.05
C SER A 264 -7.52 -8.61 -4.48
N VAL A 265 -7.17 -9.62 -3.66
CA VAL A 265 -5.83 -9.78 -3.10
C VAL A 265 -4.77 -9.81 -4.22
N GLY A 266 -5.04 -10.56 -5.30
CA GLY A 266 -4.15 -10.69 -6.45
C GLY A 266 -3.86 -9.36 -7.15
N ASN A 267 -4.87 -8.53 -7.41
CA ASN A 267 -4.68 -7.23 -8.06
C ASN A 267 -4.06 -6.17 -7.13
N LEU A 268 -4.23 -6.31 -5.81
CA LEU A 268 -3.59 -5.42 -4.84
C LEU A 268 -2.09 -5.72 -4.64
N ARG A 269 -1.68 -6.97 -4.76
CA ARG A 269 -0.31 -7.41 -4.44
C ARG A 269 0.79 -6.60 -5.16
N PRO A 270 0.76 -6.37 -6.48
CA PRO A 270 1.84 -5.65 -7.16
C PRO A 270 2.06 -4.23 -6.62
N VAL A 271 0.98 -3.48 -6.39
CA VAL A 271 1.10 -2.12 -5.82
C VAL A 271 1.55 -2.18 -4.36
N ALA A 272 1.06 -3.13 -3.57
CA ALA A 272 1.49 -3.29 -2.19
C ALA A 272 3.00 -3.57 -2.10
N VAL A 273 3.54 -4.46 -2.94
CA VAL A 273 4.99 -4.71 -3.00
C VAL A 273 5.78 -3.47 -3.41
N GLU A 274 5.27 -2.70 -4.37
CA GLU A 274 5.91 -1.45 -4.80
C GLU A 274 5.98 -0.42 -3.67
N ILE A 275 4.91 -0.27 -2.89
CA ILE A 275 4.86 0.65 -1.74
C ILE A 275 5.97 0.30 -0.74
N TRP A 276 6.09 -0.96 -0.33
CA TRP A 276 7.12 -1.38 0.63
C TRP A 276 8.52 -1.27 0.03
N SER A 277 8.67 -1.60 -1.25
CA SER A 277 9.94 -1.45 -1.97
C SER A 277 10.41 0.01 -1.91
N ARG A 278 9.53 0.99 -2.18
CA ARG A 278 9.88 2.42 -2.09
C ARG A 278 10.16 2.88 -0.66
N LEU A 279 9.42 2.38 0.32
CA LEU A 279 9.60 2.74 1.73
C LEU A 279 10.89 2.19 2.33
N LEU A 280 11.34 1.02 1.86
CA LEU A 280 12.48 0.29 2.43
C LEU A 280 13.75 0.31 1.54
N ALA A 281 13.68 0.78 0.29
CA ALA A 281 14.83 0.95 -0.61
C ALA A 281 15.76 2.11 -0.23
N ALA A 282 15.38 2.96 0.73
CA ALA A 282 16.19 4.07 1.21
C ALA A 282 17.26 3.59 2.22
N ASN A 283 18.23 2.79 1.77
CA ASN A 283 19.48 2.55 2.47
C ASN A 283 20.66 2.84 1.53
#